data_AF-A0A382KVT3-F1
#
_entry.id   AF-A0A382KVT3-F1
#
_cell.length_a   1.000
_cell.length_b   1.000
_cell.length_c   1.000
_cell.angle_alpha   90.00
_cell.angle_beta   90.00
_cell.angle_gamma   90.00
#
_symmetry.space_group_name_H-M   'P 1'
#
loop_
_entity.id
_entity.type
_entity.pdbx_description
1 polymer ?
#
loop_
_entity_poly.entity_id
_entity_poly.type
_entity_poly.pdbx_seq_one_letter_code
_entity_poly.pdbx_strand_id
1 'polypeptide(L)'
;MSHKQITIVASIALVGLCGAMALFFLDPTKYAFFPKCAFYLSTGYSCPGCGSSRALYALTHGNVFEAFRLNPGILCLLTIGVTDFGRYIRSAAQARPYHTLFANVWLVIGLVIAMLIYAVLRNLPWAPFTNLAP
;
A
#
# COMPACT_ATOMS: atom_id res chain seq x y z
N MET A 1 -10.65 7.41 -25.74
CA MET A 1 -10.03 8.07 -24.56
C MET A 1 -9.62 9.50 -24.93
N SER A 2 -9.89 10.47 -24.07
CA SER A 2 -9.43 11.86 -24.24
C SER A 2 -7.93 11.97 -23.97
N HIS A 3 -7.25 12.94 -24.58
CA HIS A 3 -5.83 13.25 -24.32
C HIS A 3 -5.54 13.38 -22.82
N LYS A 4 -6.42 14.06 -22.07
CA LYS A 4 -6.30 14.21 -20.61
C LYS A 4 -6.28 12.86 -19.88
N GLN A 5 -7.12 11.91 -20.29
CA GLN A 5 -7.19 10.59 -19.68
C GLN A 5 -5.92 9.77 -19.98
N ILE A 6 -5.40 9.87 -21.21
CA ILE A 6 -4.15 9.22 -21.60
C ILE A 6 -2.99 9.74 -20.76
N THR A 7 -2.88 11.06 -20.60
CA THR A 7 -1.85 11.68 -19.75
C THR A 7 -1.94 11.17 -18.30
N ILE A 8 -3.14 11.12 -17.71
CA ILE A 8 -3.33 10.62 -16.34
C ILE A 8 -2.86 9.17 -16.21
N VAL A 9 -3.31 8.28 -17.11
CA VAL A 9 -2.94 6.86 -17.08
C VAL A 9 -1.43 6.69 -17.23
N ALA A 10 -0.82 7.39 -18.19
CA ALA A 10 0.62 7.32 -18.44
C ALA A 10 1.43 7.83 -17.25
N SER A 11 1.03 8.95 -16.64
CA SER A 11 1.72 9.51 -15.47
C SER A 11 1.66 8.58 -14.26
N ILE A 12 0.48 8.01 -13.96
CA ILE A 12 0.33 7.07 -12.84
C ILE A 12 1.18 5.80 -13.07
N ALA A 13 1.12 5.24 -14.27
CA ALA A 13 1.91 4.06 -14.63
C ALA A 13 3.42 4.33 -14.55
N LEU A 14 3.88 5.49 -15.03
CA LEU A 14 5.28 5.89 -14.97
C LEU A 14 5.75 6.05 -13.52
N VAL A 15 4.99 6.74 -12.66
CA VAL A 15 5.34 6.90 -11.24
C VAL A 15 5.38 5.55 -10.53
N GLY A 16 4.39 4.68 -10.78
CA GLY A 16 4.36 3.33 -10.22
C GLY A 16 5.57 2.48 -10.64
N LEU A 17 5.93 2.52 -11.92
CA LEU A 17 7.08 1.79 -12.46
C LEU A 17 8.40 2.32 -11.91
N CYS A 18 8.59 3.64 -11.89
CA CYS A 18 9.79 4.25 -11.32
C CYS A 18 9.93 3.93 -9.83
N GLY A 19 8.83 3.98 -9.06
CA GLY A 19 8.82 3.61 -7.64
C GLY A 19 9.15 2.13 -7.42
N ALA A 20 8.56 1.23 -8.21
CA ALA A 20 8.86 -0.19 -8.16
C ALA A 20 10.32 -0.49 -8.52
N MET A 21 10.85 0.17 -9.55
CA MET A 21 12.25 0.03 -9.96
C MET A 21 13.21 0.54 -8.87
N ALA A 22 12.91 1.69 -8.29
CA ALA A 22 13.68 2.23 -7.18
C ALA A 22 13.70 1.25 -6.01
N LEU A 23 12.54 0.73 -5.59
CA LEU A 23 12.47 -0.27 -4.53
C LEU A 23 13.13 -1.59 -4.93
N PHE A 24 13.12 -2.00 -6.19
CA PHE A 24 13.81 -3.22 -6.61
C PHE A 24 15.33 -3.13 -6.36
N PHE A 25 15.94 -1.98 -6.65
CA PHE A 25 17.39 -1.79 -6.48
C PHE A 25 17.81 -1.23 -5.11
N LEU A 26 16.94 -0.48 -4.45
CA LEU A 26 17.26 0.24 -3.21
C LEU A 26 16.57 -0.43 -2.03
N ASP A 27 17.32 -1.27 -1.32
CA ASP A 27 16.86 -1.98 -0.11
C ASP A 27 16.58 -1.01 1.06
N PRO A 28 15.32 -0.87 1.52
CA PRO A 28 14.95 0.02 2.61
C PRO A 28 15.62 -0.29 3.95
N THR A 29 16.22 -1.47 4.10
CA THR A 29 16.94 -1.87 5.31
C THR A 29 18.41 -1.43 5.30
N LYS A 30 18.98 -1.17 4.11
CA LYS A 30 20.41 -0.86 3.94
C LYS A 30 20.71 0.62 3.86
N TYR A 31 19.78 1.43 3.36
CA TYR A 31 20.04 2.85 3.12
C TYR A 31 19.36 3.76 4.15
N ALA A 32 20.14 4.66 4.76
CA ALA A 32 19.67 5.56 5.81
C ALA A 32 18.69 6.66 5.32
N PHE A 33 18.63 6.92 4.00
CA PHE A 33 17.72 7.91 3.45
C PHE A 33 16.24 7.46 3.46
N PHE A 34 15.97 6.16 3.62
CA PHE A 34 14.61 5.70 3.80
C PHE A 34 14.10 6.13 5.17
N PRO A 35 13.04 6.95 5.24
CA PRO A 35 12.57 7.48 6.51
C PRO A 35 12.07 6.35 7.40
N LYS A 36 12.60 6.30 8.62
CA LYS A 36 12.02 5.48 9.69
C LYS A 36 10.66 6.07 10.08
N CYS A 37 9.77 5.22 10.58
CA CYS A 37 8.45 5.68 11.00
C CYS A 37 8.58 6.61 12.22
N ALA A 38 8.24 7.89 12.03
CA ALA A 38 8.31 8.89 13.10
C ALA A 38 7.44 8.52 14.32
N PHE A 39 6.26 7.94 14.08
CA PHE A 39 5.35 7.48 15.14
C PHE A 39 5.98 6.36 15.99
N TYR A 40 6.65 5.41 15.35
CA TYR A 40 7.35 4.35 16.06
C TYR A 40 8.54 4.90 16.84
N LEU A 41 9.31 5.82 16.25
CA LEU A 41 10.44 6.45 16.94
C LEU A 41 10.01 7.29 18.16
N SER A 42 8.83 7.92 18.12
CA SER A 42 8.36 8.76 19.21
C SER A 42 7.62 8.00 20.31
N THR A 43 6.90 6.92 19.96
CA THR A 43 6.02 6.21 20.90
C THR A 43 6.46 4.80 21.25
N GLY A 44 7.33 4.19 20.44
CA GLY A 44 7.65 2.76 20.50
C GLY A 44 6.56 1.85 19.92
N TYR A 45 5.39 2.39 19.56
CA TYR A 45 4.28 1.60 18.99
C TYR A 45 4.32 1.56 17.46
N SER A 46 3.98 0.40 16.91
CA SER A 46 3.88 0.21 15.47
C SER A 46 2.54 0.72 14.94
N CYS A 47 2.56 1.73 14.06
CA CYS A 47 1.37 2.20 13.36
C CYS A 47 0.95 1.22 12.25
N PRO A 48 -0.26 1.31 11.66
CA PRO A 48 -0.69 0.36 10.62
C PRO A 48 0.17 0.45 9.35
N GLY A 49 0.87 1.56 9.12
CA GLY A 49 1.80 1.76 8.01
C GLY A 49 3.25 1.30 8.27
N CYS A 50 3.61 0.89 9.49
CA CYS A 50 4.97 0.41 9.76
C CYS A 50 5.26 -0.84 8.91
N GLY A 51 6.40 -0.85 8.22
CA GLY A 51 6.84 -1.97 7.37
C GLY A 51 6.47 -1.84 5.89
N SER A 52 5.71 -0.81 5.47
CA SER A 52 5.24 -0.70 4.07
C SER A 52 6.35 -0.65 3.02
N SER A 53 7.44 0.07 3.27
CA SER A 53 8.57 0.13 2.33
C SER A 53 9.24 -1.23 2.15
N ARG A 54 9.47 -1.95 3.26
CA ARG A 54 10.00 -3.33 3.25
C ARG A 54 9.04 -4.30 2.58
N ALA A 55 7.73 -4.16 2.82
CA ALA A 55 6.72 -4.99 2.18
C ALA A 55 6.69 -4.79 0.66
N LEU A 56 6.75 -3.54 0.20
CA LEU A 56 6.82 -3.23 -1.23
C LEU A 56 8.15 -3.71 -1.85
N TYR A 57 9.27 -3.59 -1.14
CA TYR A 57 10.55 -4.20 -1.56
C TYR A 57 10.44 -5.72 -1.73
N ALA A 58 9.84 -6.43 -0.77
CA ALA A 58 9.64 -7.87 -0.88
C ALA A 58 8.73 -8.22 -2.09
N LEU A 59 7.71 -7.39 -2.34
CA LEU A 59 6.80 -7.56 -3.46
C LEU A 59 7.49 -7.36 -4.82
N THR A 60 8.40 -6.40 -4.96
CA THR A 60 9.17 -6.21 -6.22
C THR A 60 10.10 -7.38 -6.52
N HIS A 61 10.47 -8.18 -5.50
CA HIS A 61 11.23 -9.42 -5.64
C HIS A 61 10.35 -10.67 -5.75
N GLY A 62 9.02 -10.51 -5.87
CA GLY A 62 8.07 -11.62 -5.99
C GLY A 62 7.76 -12.36 -4.68
N ASN A 63 8.27 -11.89 -3.53
CA ASN A 63 8.01 -12.51 -2.24
C ASN A 63 6.73 -11.96 -1.60
N VAL A 64 5.59 -12.44 -2.10
CA VAL A 64 4.25 -12.02 -1.65
C VAL A 64 3.99 -12.39 -0.19
N PHE A 65 4.45 -13.56 0.25
CA PHE A 65 4.24 -14.02 1.62
C PHE A 65 4.97 -13.12 2.62
N GLU A 66 6.23 -12.79 2.36
CA GLU A 66 6.98 -11.87 3.20
C GLU A 66 6.39 -10.46 3.17
N ALA A 67 5.94 -10.00 1.99
CA ALA A 67 5.26 -8.72 1.87
C ALA A 67 4.00 -8.66 2.75
N PHE A 68 3.19 -9.73 2.74
CA PHE A 68 2.02 -9.87 3.60
C PHE A 68 2.38 -9.89 5.09
N ARG A 69 3.44 -10.63 5.47
CA ARG A 69 3.92 -10.68 6.85
C ARG A 69 4.39 -9.32 7.35
N LEU A 70 5.08 -8.56 6.51
CA LEU A 70 5.61 -7.24 6.83
C LEU A 70 4.52 -6.18 6.97
N ASN A 71 3.56 -6.15 6.03
CA ASN A 71 2.42 -5.25 6.12
C ASN A 71 1.25 -5.75 5.23
N PRO A 72 0.23 -6.42 5.80
CA PRO A 72 -0.92 -6.86 5.01
C PRO A 72 -1.77 -5.68 4.53
N GLY A 73 -1.78 -4.56 5.26
CA GLY A 73 -2.54 -3.36 4.92
C GLY A 73 -2.11 -2.73 3.60
N ILE A 74 -0.80 -2.62 3.33
CA ILE A 74 -0.32 -2.07 2.06
C ILE A 74 -0.66 -2.98 0.87
N LEU A 75 -0.67 -4.30 1.06
CA LEU A 75 -1.11 -5.24 0.01
C LEU A 75 -2.60 -5.07 -0.29
N CYS A 76 -3.44 -4.94 0.73
CA CYS A 76 -4.87 -4.67 0.55
C CYS A 76 -5.10 -3.36 -0.21
N LEU A 77 -4.45 -2.26 0.22
CA LEU A 77 -4.56 -0.97 -0.44
C LEU A 77 -4.05 -1.00 -1.88
N LEU A 78 -2.94 -1.68 -2.15
CA LEU A 78 -2.39 -1.84 -3.49
C LEU A 78 -3.35 -2.62 -4.38
N THR A 79 -3.95 -3.71 -3.87
CA THR A 79 -4.91 -4.53 -4.61
C THR A 79 -6.15 -3.72 -4.99
N ILE A 80 -6.70 -2.96 -4.04
CA ILE A 80 -7.86 -2.07 -4.28
C ILE A 80 -7.48 -0.99 -5.28
N GLY A 81 -6.32 -0.35 -5.12
CA GLY A 81 -5.84 0.71 -6.00
C GLY A 81 -5.61 0.24 -7.44
N VAL A 82 -4.96 -0.91 -7.65
CA VAL A 82 -4.77 -1.52 -8.97
C VAL A 82 -6.11 -1.88 -9.61
N THR A 83 -7.04 -2.43 -8.83
CA THR A 83 -8.39 -2.77 -9.31
C THR A 83 -9.16 -1.52 -9.74
N ASP A 84 -9.11 -0.46 -8.92
CA ASP A 84 -9.77 0.82 -9.20
C ASP A 84 -9.17 1.49 -10.45
N PHE A 85 -7.84 1.47 -10.57
CA PHE A 85 -7.13 1.98 -11.73
C PHE A 85 -7.48 1.22 -13.03
N GLY A 86 -7.57 -0.12 -12.97
CA GLY A 86 -8.04 -0.93 -14.10
C GLY A 86 -9.48 -0.60 -14.49
N ARG A 87 -10.37 -0.39 -13.51
CA ARG A 87 -11.75 0.06 -13.73
C ARG A 87 -11.80 1.45 -14.35
N TYR A 88 -10.92 2.35 -13.94
CA TYR A 88 -10.79 3.69 -14.52
C TYR A 88 -10.41 3.60 -15.99
N ILE A 89 -9.36 2.83 -16.33
CA ILE A 89 -8.91 2.61 -17.72
C ILE A 89 -10.06 2.05 -18.57
N ARG A 90 -10.75 1.00 -18.09
CA ARG A 90 -11.88 0.40 -18.79
C ARG A 90 -13.02 1.41 -19.01
N SER A 91 -13.37 2.17 -17.99
CA SER A 91 -14.43 3.17 -18.07
C SER A 91 -14.09 4.29 -19.07
N ALA A 92 -12.83 4.75 -19.06
CA ALA A 92 -12.32 5.74 -20.01
C ALA A 92 -12.24 5.22 -21.46
N ALA A 93 -11.97 3.93 -21.66
CA ALA A 93 -12.03 3.29 -22.99
C ALA A 93 -13.47 3.18 -23.51
N GLN A 94 -14.42 2.87 -22.61
CA GLN A 94 -15.83 2.64 -22.95
C GLN A 94 -16.69 3.92 -22.89
N ALA A 95 -16.10 5.08 -22.60
CA ALA A 95 -16.79 6.35 -22.37
C ALA A 95 -17.96 6.25 -21.36
N ARG A 96 -17.78 5.41 -20.32
CA ARG A 96 -18.77 5.23 -19.25
C ARG A 96 -18.46 6.15 -18.06
N PRO A 97 -19.44 6.46 -17.21
CA PRO A 97 -19.17 7.13 -15.94
C PRO A 97 -18.28 6.25 -15.06
N TYR A 98 -17.32 6.86 -14.38
CA TYR A 98 -16.42 6.20 -13.45
C TYR A 98 -16.69 6.68 -12.02
N HIS A 99 -16.90 5.73 -11.12
CA HIS A 99 -16.94 5.95 -9.68
C HIS A 99 -15.87 5.10 -9.03
N THR A 100 -14.95 5.76 -8.32
CA THR A 100 -13.87 5.10 -7.57
C THR A 100 -14.46 4.22 -6.46
N LEU A 101 -13.81 3.08 -6.19
CA LEU A 101 -14.08 2.24 -5.03
C LEU A 101 -14.06 3.03 -3.73
N PHE A 102 -13.15 4.01 -3.62
CA PHE A 102 -13.03 4.86 -2.44
C PHE A 102 -14.19 5.87 -2.26
N ALA A 103 -15.11 5.99 -3.23
CA ALA A 103 -16.34 6.76 -3.07
C ALA A 103 -17.39 5.99 -2.25
N ASN A 104 -17.23 4.68 -2.09
CA ASN A 104 -18.09 3.90 -1.21
C ASN A 104 -17.70 4.14 0.25
N VAL A 105 -18.50 4.93 0.96
CA VAL A 105 -18.25 5.30 2.36
C VAL A 105 -18.11 4.08 3.27
N TRP A 106 -18.87 3.01 3.03
CA TRP A 106 -18.81 1.78 3.82
C TRP A 106 -17.50 1.02 3.61
N LEU A 107 -16.96 1.05 2.38
CA LEU A 107 -15.64 0.50 2.11
C LEU A 107 -14.57 1.28 2.89
N VAL A 108 -14.61 2.61 2.84
CA VAL A 108 -13.64 3.46 3.53
C VAL A 108 -13.72 3.28 5.05
N ILE A 109 -14.93 3.28 5.61
CA ILE A 109 -15.16 3.00 7.04
C ILE A 109 -14.60 1.62 7.41
N GLY A 110 -14.91 0.59 6.60
CA GLY A 110 -14.40 -0.77 6.81
C GLY A 110 -12.87 -0.83 6.79
N LEU A 111 -12.22 -0.14 5.85
CA LEU A 111 -10.75 -0.06 5.77
C LEU A 111 -10.16 0.64 6.99
N VAL A 112 -10.74 1.76 7.41
CA VAL A 112 -10.28 2.51 8.59
C VAL A 112 -10.42 1.65 9.85
N ILE A 113 -11.58 1.03 10.07
CA ILE A 113 -11.81 0.13 11.21
C ILE A 113 -10.82 -1.03 11.18
N ALA A 114 -10.62 -1.68 10.02
CA ALA A 114 -9.67 -2.76 9.88
C ALA A 114 -8.22 -2.32 10.18
N MET A 115 -7.82 -1.13 9.73
CA MET A 115 -6.50 -0.55 10.03
C MET A 115 -6.33 -0.24 11.51
N LEU A 116 -7.37 0.26 12.19
CA LEU A 116 -7.34 0.51 13.63
C LEU A 116 -7.24 -0.79 14.42
N ILE A 117 -8.05 -1.80 14.06
CA ILE A 117 -7.98 -3.14 14.66
C ILE A 117 -6.57 -3.71 14.46
N TYR A 118 -6.04 -3.67 13.23
CA TYR A 118 -4.69 -4.15 12.93
C TYR A 118 -3.61 -3.39 13.74
N ALA A 119 -3.76 -2.08 13.89
CA ALA A 119 -2.85 -1.27 14.70
C ALA A 119 -2.87 -1.69 16.18
N VAL A 120 -4.04 -2.00 16.74
CA VAL A 120 -4.13 -2.51 18.11
C VAL A 120 -3.51 -3.91 18.20
N LEU A 121 -3.93 -4.83 17.33
CA LEU A 121 -3.47 -6.21 17.34
C LEU A 121 -1.95 -6.30 17.25
N ARG A 122 -1.30 -5.54 16.37
CA ARG A 122 0.16 -5.63 16.17
C ARG A 122 1.01 -5.10 17.32
N ASN A 123 0.40 -4.49 18.34
CA ASN A 123 1.09 -3.99 19.54
C ASN A 123 0.80 -4.83 20.79
N LEU A 124 0.07 -5.95 20.66
CA LEU A 124 -0.21 -6.86 21.79
C LEU A 124 1.04 -7.69 22.14
N PRO A 125 1.36 -7.86 23.44
CA PRO A 125 2.62 -8.48 23.89
C PRO A 125 2.61 -10.02 23.93
N TRP A 126 1.53 -10.68 23.46
CA TRP A 126 1.42 -12.15 23.46
C TRP A 126 1.30 -12.73 22.06
N ALA A 127 1.68 -14.01 21.91
CA ALA A 127 1.56 -14.72 20.64
C ALA A 127 0.09 -14.85 20.20
N PRO A 128 -0.21 -14.83 18.88
CA PRO A 128 0.71 -14.73 17.75
C PRO A 128 1.09 -13.29 17.36
N PHE A 129 0.59 -12.28 18.09
CA PHE A 129 0.66 -10.87 17.70
C PHE A 129 2.05 -10.25 17.81
N THR A 130 2.92 -10.83 18.63
CA THR A 130 4.34 -10.46 18.72
C THR A 130 5.07 -10.53 17.38
N ASN A 131 4.61 -11.38 16.45
CA ASN A 131 5.20 -11.54 15.12
C ASN A 131 4.71 -10.50 14.08
N LEU A 132 3.77 -9.63 14.45
CA LEU A 132 3.20 -8.58 13.58
C LEU A 132 3.90 -7.22 13.73
N ALA A 133 4.64 -7.03 14.82
CA ALA A 133 5.54 -5.89 14.97
C ALA A 133 6.80 -6.12 14.12
N PRO A 134 7.29 -5.10 13.40
CA PRO A 134 8.34 -5.27 12.42
C PRO A 134 9.74 -4.94 12.96
#